data_AF-A0A7Y3FCN0-F1
#
_entry.id   AF-A0A7Y3FCN0-F1
#
_cell.length_a   1.000
_cell.length_b   1.000
_cell.length_c   1.000
_cell.angle_alpha   90.00
_cell.angle_beta   90.00
_cell.angle_gamma   90.00
#
_symmetry.space_group_name_H-M   'P 1'
#
loop_
_entity.id
_entity.type
_entity.pdbx_description
1 polymer ?
#
loop_
_entity_poly.entity_id
_entity_poly.type
_entity_poly.pdbx_seq_one_letter_code
_entity_poly.pdbx_strand_id
1 'polypeptide(L)'
;MRDDSLITSYRVVIVTLDAHAAGPAARVETQLAAEYPGLSVSVHSAAEWAENEDALENARAAVQQADIVVANLLFLEEHINAILPDLEEARERADAFIGMIADAQIVRLTKMGDLDMSKPASTAMRLLKKLRGSSKPSGASGEKQMKLLRRLPRILKFIPGKAQDLRAWFLTMQYWLGGSDDNIEEMLRFLLGRYATGQSWDVQIAKAPIDYPDVGLYHPDLKGRITTNIDDLPKPAKPVATVGLLMMRSYVLASDTAHYDAVIRSLEAKGVRCLPAFAGGLDGRPA
;
A
#
# COMPACT_ATOMS: atom_id res chain seq x y z
N MET A 1 8.23 42.74 5.43
CA MET A 1 8.40 41.77 4.34
C MET A 1 8.33 40.40 4.97
N ARG A 2 7.21 39.68 4.79
CA ARG A 2 7.21 38.24 5.03
C ARG A 2 7.86 37.64 3.79
N ASP A 3 8.92 36.86 3.97
CA ASP A 3 9.41 35.99 2.90
C ASP A 3 8.26 35.04 2.57
N ASP A 4 7.57 35.29 1.46
CA ASP A 4 6.86 34.24 0.74
C ASP A 4 7.95 33.31 0.17
N SER A 5 8.49 32.45 1.04
CA SER A 5 9.24 31.29 0.58
C SER A 5 8.26 30.48 -0.26
N LEU A 6 8.38 30.55 -1.58
CA LEU A 6 7.62 29.74 -2.52
C LEU A 6 7.65 28.29 -2.03
N ILE A 7 6.52 27.78 -1.56
CA ILE A 7 6.42 26.39 -1.13
C ILE A 7 6.61 25.55 -2.40
N THR A 8 7.75 24.88 -2.50
CA THR A 8 8.03 23.97 -3.61
C THR A 8 7.07 22.80 -3.53
N SER A 9 6.28 22.59 -4.59
CA SER A 9 5.40 21.42 -4.70
C SER A 9 6.27 20.15 -4.75
N TYR A 10 5.86 19.12 -4.02
CA TYR A 10 6.49 17.80 -4.03
C TYR A 10 5.42 16.72 -4.19
N ARG A 11 5.55 15.86 -5.20
CA ARG A 11 4.44 15.02 -5.67
C ARG A 11 4.73 13.54 -5.54
N VAL A 12 3.88 12.84 -4.79
CA VAL A 12 3.88 11.38 -4.71
C VAL A 12 2.71 10.84 -5.53
N VAL A 13 3.01 10.03 -6.54
CA VAL A 13 2.01 9.43 -7.42
C VAL A 13 1.98 7.92 -7.21
N ILE A 14 0.81 7.40 -6.89
CA ILE A 14 0.57 5.96 -6.72
C ILE A 14 -0.23 5.47 -7.93
N VAL A 15 0.35 4.56 -8.68
CA VAL A 15 -0.25 3.91 -9.85
C VAL A 15 -0.57 2.47 -9.47
N THR A 16 -1.86 2.12 -9.41
CA THR A 16 -2.30 0.82 -8.88
C THR A 16 -3.46 0.22 -9.68
N LEU A 17 -3.90 -0.99 -9.34
CA LEU A 17 -5.02 -1.65 -10.03
C LEU A 17 -6.35 -0.96 -9.73
N ASP A 18 -6.65 -0.74 -8.45
CA ASP A 18 -7.96 -0.26 -8.00
C ASP A 18 -7.84 0.94 -7.05
N ALA A 19 -8.93 1.66 -6.86
CA ALA A 19 -8.94 2.90 -6.09
C ALA A 19 -9.03 2.71 -4.56
N HIS A 20 -8.87 1.49 -4.01
CA HIS A 20 -9.02 1.28 -2.56
C HIS A 20 -8.05 2.13 -1.72
N ALA A 21 -6.90 2.49 -2.29
CA ALA A 21 -5.87 3.29 -1.64
C ALA A 21 -6.10 4.80 -1.79
N ALA A 22 -7.02 5.24 -2.66
CA ALA A 22 -7.28 6.65 -2.93
C ALA A 22 -7.84 7.38 -1.70
N GLY A 23 -8.82 6.77 -1.02
CA GLY A 23 -9.39 7.30 0.22
C GLY A 23 -8.34 7.49 1.33
N PRO A 24 -7.59 6.43 1.70
CA PRO A 24 -6.46 6.54 2.62
C PRO A 24 -5.44 7.60 2.23
N ALA A 25 -5.00 7.64 0.95
CA ALA A 25 -4.02 8.61 0.49
C ALA A 25 -4.48 10.07 0.64
N ALA A 26 -5.73 10.38 0.27
CA ALA A 26 -6.27 11.74 0.40
C ALA A 26 -6.39 12.20 1.86
N ARG A 27 -6.78 11.30 2.77
CA ARG A 27 -6.82 11.59 4.22
C ARG A 27 -5.42 11.84 4.77
N VAL A 28 -4.46 11.01 4.35
CA VAL A 28 -3.07 11.10 4.78
C VAL A 28 -2.39 12.37 4.26
N GLU A 29 -2.65 12.79 3.02
CA GLU A 29 -2.15 14.08 2.50
C GLU A 29 -2.53 15.23 3.43
N THR A 30 -3.80 15.28 3.84
CA THR A 30 -4.31 16.32 4.75
C THR A 30 -3.60 16.27 6.10
N GLN A 31 -3.33 15.08 6.63
CA GLN A 31 -2.63 14.89 7.92
C GLN A 31 -1.16 15.31 7.83
N LEU A 32 -0.51 15.01 6.70
CA LEU A 32 0.91 15.27 6.47
C LEU A 32 1.20 16.70 6.02
N ALA A 33 0.20 17.46 5.57
CA ALA A 33 0.38 18.81 5.02
C ALA A 33 1.13 19.80 5.95
N ALA A 34 0.98 19.65 7.27
CA ALA A 34 1.68 20.48 8.25
C ALA A 34 3.16 20.10 8.42
N GLU A 35 3.49 18.81 8.30
CA GLU A 35 4.85 18.27 8.40
C GLU A 35 5.62 18.41 7.07
N TYR A 36 4.88 18.34 5.95
CA TYR A 36 5.39 18.31 4.59
C TYR A 36 4.72 19.40 3.73
N PRO A 37 5.00 20.70 3.95
CA PRO A 37 4.41 21.76 3.14
C PRO A 37 4.73 21.57 1.65
N GLY A 38 3.69 21.65 0.81
CA GLY A 38 3.79 21.46 -0.64
C GLY A 38 3.63 20.03 -1.12
N LEU A 39 3.49 19.06 -0.20
CA LEU A 39 3.19 17.68 -0.55
C LEU A 39 1.81 17.56 -1.20
N SER A 40 1.75 16.84 -2.32
CA SER A 40 0.50 16.34 -2.91
C SER A 40 0.61 14.84 -3.15
N VAL A 41 -0.44 14.08 -2.85
CA VAL A 41 -0.46 12.62 -3.05
C VAL A 41 -1.66 12.26 -3.92
N SER A 42 -1.42 11.65 -5.08
CA SER A 42 -2.49 11.17 -5.96
C SER A 42 -2.44 9.66 -6.16
N VAL A 43 -3.62 9.06 -6.36
CA VAL A 43 -3.77 7.64 -6.68
C VAL A 43 -4.50 7.53 -8.01
N HIS A 44 -3.93 6.76 -8.93
CA HIS A 44 -4.49 6.51 -10.25
C HIS A 44 -4.71 5.01 -10.44
N SER A 45 -5.95 4.64 -10.75
CA SER A 45 -6.38 3.25 -10.88
C SER A 45 -6.40 2.79 -12.33
N ALA A 46 -5.79 1.63 -12.57
CA ALA A 46 -5.78 1.00 -13.87
C ALA A 46 -7.15 0.51 -14.32
N ALA A 47 -7.97 0.03 -13.39
CA ALA A 47 -9.35 -0.32 -13.67
C ALA A 47 -10.18 0.91 -14.12
N GLU A 48 -9.91 2.09 -13.56
CA GLU A 48 -10.62 3.32 -13.94
C GLU A 48 -10.21 3.80 -15.33
N TRP A 49 -8.91 3.88 -15.62
CA TRP A 49 -8.47 4.38 -16.93
C TRP A 49 -8.68 3.39 -18.08
N ALA A 50 -8.87 2.10 -17.80
CA ALA A 50 -9.23 1.11 -18.81
C ALA A 50 -10.61 1.40 -19.44
N GLU A 51 -11.47 2.10 -18.70
CA GLU A 51 -12.83 2.45 -19.13
C GLU A 51 -13.01 3.96 -19.40
N ASN A 52 -12.00 4.78 -19.08
CA ASN A 52 -12.07 6.23 -19.15
C ASN A 52 -10.74 6.86 -19.62
N GLU A 53 -10.76 7.40 -20.84
CA GLU A 53 -9.59 8.05 -21.45
C GLU A 53 -9.11 9.29 -20.67
N ASP A 54 -10.03 10.08 -20.10
CA ASP A 54 -9.66 11.24 -19.26
C ASP A 54 -8.90 10.80 -18.00
N ALA A 55 -9.26 9.64 -17.42
CA ALA A 55 -8.55 9.09 -16.27
C ALA A 55 -7.13 8.62 -16.65
N LEU A 56 -6.93 8.12 -17.88
CA LEU A 56 -5.60 7.78 -18.39
C LEU A 56 -4.74 9.03 -18.55
N GLU A 57 -5.27 10.07 -19.18
CA GLU A 57 -4.54 11.33 -19.39
C GLU A 57 -4.17 12.01 -18.07
N ASN A 58 -5.08 11.98 -17.09
CA ASN A 58 -4.78 12.44 -15.73
C ASN A 58 -3.66 11.62 -15.07
N ALA A 59 -3.65 10.29 -15.26
CA ALA A 59 -2.58 9.43 -14.75
C ALA A 59 -1.23 9.74 -15.41
N ARG A 60 -1.19 9.91 -16.73
CA ARG A 60 0.02 10.31 -17.46
C ARG A 60 0.56 11.65 -16.95
N ALA A 61 -0.30 12.67 -16.89
CA ALA A 61 0.07 14.01 -16.46
C ALA A 61 0.60 14.04 -15.02
N ALA A 62 0.02 13.23 -14.13
CA ALA A 62 0.50 13.07 -12.76
C ALA A 62 1.89 12.41 -12.72
N VAL A 63 2.07 11.28 -13.42
CA VAL A 63 3.34 10.54 -13.49
C VAL A 63 4.47 11.40 -14.04
N GLN A 64 4.23 12.17 -15.11
CA GLN A 64 5.22 13.07 -15.71
C GLN A 64 5.75 14.14 -14.73
N GLN A 65 4.90 14.56 -13.79
CA GLN A 65 5.22 15.59 -12.81
C GLN A 65 5.60 15.02 -11.43
N ALA A 66 5.62 13.69 -11.28
CA ALA A 66 5.91 13.04 -10.02
C ALA A 66 7.37 13.24 -9.59
N ASP A 67 7.57 13.35 -8.27
CA ASP A 67 8.89 13.32 -7.63
C ASP A 67 9.15 11.96 -6.97
N ILE A 68 8.09 11.26 -6.57
CA ILE A 68 8.12 9.84 -6.21
C ILE A 68 6.98 9.10 -6.93
N VAL A 69 7.28 7.96 -7.54
CA VAL A 69 6.28 7.06 -8.13
C VAL A 69 6.25 5.74 -7.39
N VAL A 70 5.06 5.30 -6.96
CA VAL A 70 4.80 3.94 -6.44
C VAL A 70 3.89 3.22 -7.43
N ALA A 71 4.43 2.27 -8.19
CA ALA A 71 3.68 1.48 -9.16
C ALA A 71 3.50 0.04 -8.64
N ASN A 72 2.25 -0.39 -8.45
CA ASN A 72 1.95 -1.73 -7.95
C ASN A 72 0.66 -2.31 -8.56
N LEU A 73 0.46 -3.62 -8.38
CA LEU A 73 -0.72 -4.35 -8.84
C LEU A 73 -1.04 -4.25 -10.36
N LEU A 74 -0.10 -3.75 -11.16
CA LEU A 74 -0.19 -3.72 -12.62
C LEU A 74 0.27 -5.07 -13.18
N PHE A 75 -0.67 -5.87 -13.66
CA PHE A 75 -0.40 -7.20 -14.23
C PHE A 75 -0.97 -7.41 -15.63
N LEU A 76 -1.91 -6.57 -16.06
CA LEU A 76 -2.51 -6.67 -17.38
C LEU A 76 -1.68 -5.88 -18.39
N GLU A 77 -1.30 -6.56 -19.47
CA GLU A 77 -0.44 -6.01 -20.51
C GLU A 77 -1.03 -4.74 -21.14
N GLU A 78 -2.34 -4.70 -21.35
CA GLU A 78 -3.05 -3.52 -21.84
C GLU A 78 -2.90 -2.32 -20.89
N HIS A 79 -3.13 -2.52 -19.59
CA HIS A 79 -2.98 -1.47 -18.59
C HIS A 79 -1.53 -0.97 -18.50
N ILE A 80 -0.56 -1.89 -18.61
CA ILE A 80 0.86 -1.56 -18.58
C ILE A 80 1.24 -0.76 -19.81
N ASN A 81 0.93 -1.26 -21.01
CA ASN A 81 1.30 -0.62 -22.27
C ASN A 81 0.72 0.79 -22.41
N ALA A 82 -0.46 1.03 -21.83
CA ALA A 82 -1.06 2.35 -21.79
C ALA A 82 -0.13 3.36 -21.10
N ILE A 83 0.40 3.07 -19.90
CA ILE A 83 1.11 4.04 -19.06
C ILE A 83 2.64 3.88 -19.04
N LEU A 84 3.18 2.78 -19.58
CA LEU A 84 4.60 2.41 -19.47
C LEU A 84 5.57 3.48 -19.96
N PRO A 85 5.36 4.17 -21.10
CA PRO A 85 6.28 5.22 -21.56
C PRO A 85 6.46 6.34 -20.53
N ASP A 86 5.37 6.80 -19.91
CA ASP A 86 5.40 7.83 -18.87
C ASP A 86 6.11 7.32 -17.60
N LEU A 87 5.89 6.05 -17.23
CA LEU A 87 6.58 5.43 -16.09
C LEU A 87 8.11 5.32 -16.33
N GLU A 88 8.53 5.02 -17.56
CA GLU A 88 9.94 4.97 -17.94
C GLU A 88 10.60 6.35 -17.88
N GLU A 89 9.91 7.40 -18.35
CA GLU A 89 10.40 8.78 -18.25
C GLU A 89 10.46 9.24 -16.78
N ALA A 90 9.40 9.00 -16.01
CA ALA A 90 9.35 9.33 -14.60
C ALA A 90 10.47 8.64 -13.81
N ARG A 91 10.79 7.37 -14.13
CA ARG A 91 11.92 6.66 -13.50
C ARG A 91 13.25 7.40 -13.66
N GLU A 92 13.49 8.05 -14.79
CA GLU A 92 14.76 8.75 -15.00
C GLU A 92 14.83 10.07 -14.24
N ARG A 93 13.70 10.74 -14.03
CA ARG A 93 13.60 12.08 -13.45
C ARG A 93 13.30 12.09 -11.95
N ALA A 94 12.42 11.21 -11.48
CA ALA A 94 11.92 11.17 -10.11
C ALA A 94 13.04 10.81 -9.13
N ASP A 95 12.93 11.32 -7.90
CA ASP A 95 13.84 10.99 -6.81
C ASP A 95 13.81 9.50 -6.47
N ALA A 96 12.63 8.88 -6.57
CA ALA A 96 12.45 7.45 -6.43
C ALA A 96 11.30 6.90 -7.30
N PHE A 97 11.56 5.78 -7.96
CA PHE A 97 10.57 4.95 -8.60
C PHE A 97 10.52 3.59 -7.89
N ILE A 98 9.35 3.20 -7.42
CA ILE A 98 9.14 1.98 -6.64
C ILE A 98 8.13 1.08 -7.35
N GLY A 99 8.63 0.09 -8.11
CA GLY A 99 7.82 -0.97 -8.71
C GLY A 99 7.72 -2.18 -7.78
N MET A 100 6.51 -2.56 -7.35
CA MET A 100 6.32 -3.69 -6.44
C MET A 100 5.03 -4.44 -6.69
N ILE A 101 4.98 -5.75 -6.40
CA ILE A 101 3.75 -6.57 -6.54
C ILE A 101 3.08 -6.31 -7.89
N ALA A 102 3.85 -6.35 -8.97
CA ALA A 102 3.43 -6.01 -10.33
C ALA A 102 4.19 -6.89 -11.33
N ASP A 103 3.89 -6.74 -12.61
CA ASP A 103 4.64 -7.37 -13.70
C ASP A 103 6.14 -7.06 -13.62
N ALA A 104 6.96 -7.99 -14.13
CA ALA A 104 8.41 -7.87 -14.13
C ALA A 104 8.91 -6.58 -14.83
N GLN A 105 8.20 -6.09 -15.85
CA GLN A 105 8.51 -4.84 -16.53
C GLN A 105 8.43 -3.65 -15.56
N ILE A 106 7.36 -3.56 -14.77
CA ILE A 106 7.16 -2.51 -13.76
C ILE A 106 8.16 -2.66 -12.62
N VAL A 107 8.38 -3.87 -12.12
CA VAL A 107 9.36 -4.12 -11.04
C VAL A 107 10.76 -3.71 -11.46
N ARG A 108 11.14 -3.95 -12.74
CA ARG A 108 12.45 -3.56 -13.30
C ARG A 108 12.67 -2.05 -13.31
N LEU A 109 11.60 -1.24 -13.35
CA LEU A 109 11.71 0.21 -13.28
C LEU A 109 12.15 0.71 -11.89
N THR A 110 12.12 -0.12 -10.84
CA THR A 110 12.53 0.28 -9.49
C THR A 110 13.94 0.90 -9.47
N LYS A 111 14.00 2.15 -9.01
CA LYS A 111 15.21 2.97 -8.83
C LYS A 111 15.00 3.86 -7.60
N MET A 112 15.69 3.58 -6.50
CA MET A 112 15.54 4.31 -5.24
C MET A 112 16.87 4.32 -4.47
N GLY A 113 17.46 5.50 -4.29
CA GLY A 113 18.82 5.62 -3.77
C GLY A 113 19.83 4.83 -4.61
N ASP A 114 20.58 3.92 -3.96
CA ASP A 114 21.56 3.07 -4.63
C ASP A 114 20.96 1.80 -5.28
N LEU A 115 19.68 1.52 -5.02
CA LEU A 115 18.97 0.38 -5.60
C LEU A 115 18.52 0.70 -7.02
N ASP A 116 18.92 -0.15 -7.96
CA ASP A 116 18.51 -0.08 -9.36
C ASP A 116 18.24 -1.51 -9.85
N MET A 117 16.96 -1.84 -10.08
CA MET A 117 16.53 -3.16 -10.53
C MET A 117 16.64 -3.38 -12.04
N SER A 118 17.00 -2.34 -12.81
CA SER A 118 17.34 -2.50 -14.23
C SER A 118 18.72 -3.14 -14.43
N LYS A 119 19.59 -3.00 -13.43
CA LYS A 119 20.97 -3.50 -13.44
C LYS A 119 21.04 -4.96 -12.96
N PRO A 120 22.03 -5.74 -13.41
CA PRO A 120 22.25 -7.08 -12.90
C PRO A 120 22.37 -7.08 -11.37
N ALA A 121 21.75 -8.07 -10.73
CA ALA A 121 21.78 -8.25 -9.29
C ALA A 121 23.22 -8.16 -8.76
N SER A 122 23.46 -7.22 -7.84
CA SER A 122 24.73 -7.12 -7.13
C SER A 122 25.06 -8.45 -6.42
N THR A 123 26.32 -8.71 -6.09
CA THR A 123 26.73 -9.94 -5.40
C THR A 123 25.94 -10.19 -4.11
N ALA A 124 25.61 -9.13 -3.36
CA ALA A 124 24.73 -9.20 -2.20
C ALA A 124 23.29 -9.61 -2.55
N MET A 125 22.72 -9.07 -3.63
CA MET A 125 21.39 -9.46 -4.11
C MET A 125 21.37 -10.90 -4.65
N ARG A 126 22.46 -11.35 -5.30
CA ARG A 126 22.63 -12.76 -5.72
C ARG A 126 22.71 -13.71 -4.53
N LEU A 127 23.38 -13.31 -3.45
CA LEU A 127 23.42 -14.07 -2.19
C LEU A 127 22.04 -14.14 -1.55
N LEU A 128 21.30 -13.03 -1.51
CA LEU A 128 19.92 -13.00 -1.02
C LEU A 128 19.00 -13.90 -1.86
N LYS A 129 19.15 -13.87 -3.19
CA LYS A 129 18.41 -14.74 -4.13
C LYS A 129 18.73 -16.22 -3.91
N LYS A 130 19.96 -16.56 -3.54
CA LYS A 130 20.36 -17.92 -3.15
C LYS A 130 19.78 -18.34 -1.80
N LEU A 131 19.75 -17.43 -0.81
CA LEU A 131 19.10 -17.66 0.49
C LEU A 131 17.57 -17.78 0.37
N ARG A 132 16.97 -17.20 -0.69
CA ARG A 132 15.54 -17.26 -1.00
C ARG A 132 15.06 -18.60 -1.55
N GLY A 133 15.96 -19.51 -1.91
CA GLY A 133 15.63 -20.74 -2.65
C GLY A 133 15.41 -20.49 -4.14
N SER A 134 15.59 -21.55 -4.95
CA SER A 134 15.60 -21.48 -6.42
C SER A 134 14.25 -21.08 -7.01
N SER A 135 14.29 -20.31 -8.10
CA SER A 135 13.15 -19.79 -8.87
C SER A 135 12.41 -20.85 -9.69
N LYS A 136 12.38 -22.12 -9.25
CA LYS A 136 11.48 -23.10 -9.85
C LYS A 136 10.06 -22.85 -9.30
N PRO A 137 9.00 -22.97 -10.12
CA PRO A 137 7.62 -22.92 -9.66
C PRO A 137 7.34 -24.18 -8.85
N SER A 138 7.89 -24.25 -7.64
CA SER A 138 7.38 -25.12 -6.60
C SER A 138 6.25 -24.33 -5.95
N GLY A 139 5.12 -24.99 -5.68
CA GLY A 139 3.96 -24.42 -4.98
C GLY A 139 4.28 -24.00 -3.55
N ALA A 140 5.23 -23.09 -3.37
CA ALA A 140 5.44 -22.36 -2.14
C ALA A 140 4.17 -21.54 -1.92
N SER A 141 3.34 -22.00 -1.00
CA SER A 141 2.10 -21.33 -0.59
C SER A 141 2.34 -19.83 -0.43
N GLY A 142 1.39 -19.00 -0.83
CA GLY A 142 1.48 -17.54 -0.66
C GLY A 142 1.87 -17.14 0.77
N GLU A 143 1.45 -17.93 1.76
CA GLU A 143 1.87 -17.84 3.17
C GLU A 143 3.39 -17.89 3.37
N LYS A 144 4.11 -18.83 2.71
CA LYS A 144 5.58 -18.92 2.79
C LYS A 144 6.26 -17.70 2.17
N GLN A 145 5.71 -17.19 1.06
CA GLN A 145 6.22 -15.96 0.44
C GLN A 145 5.97 -14.75 1.34
N MET A 146 4.80 -14.66 1.97
CA MET A 146 4.45 -13.59 2.92
C MET A 146 5.34 -13.62 4.16
N LYS A 147 5.57 -14.81 4.73
CA LYS A 147 6.47 -15.00 5.89
C LYS A 147 7.90 -14.57 5.58
N LEU A 148 8.36 -14.81 4.35
CA LEU A 148 9.67 -14.36 3.89
C LEU A 148 9.70 -12.83 3.72
N LEU A 149 8.69 -12.23 3.09
CA LEU A 149 8.55 -10.77 2.98
C LEU A 149 8.57 -10.10 4.36
N ARG A 150 7.86 -10.65 5.35
CA ARG A 150 7.84 -10.16 6.75
C ARG A 150 9.18 -10.32 7.51
N ARG A 151 10.08 -11.19 7.05
CA ARG A 151 11.37 -11.48 7.71
C ARG A 151 12.54 -10.75 7.08
N LEU A 152 12.55 -10.56 5.75
CA LEU A 152 13.69 -9.99 5.03
C LEU A 152 14.10 -8.59 5.54
N PRO A 153 13.19 -7.63 5.77
CA PRO A 153 13.57 -6.31 6.30
C PRO A 153 14.26 -6.32 7.66
N ARG A 154 13.90 -7.29 8.53
CA ARG A 154 14.52 -7.45 9.85
C ARG A 154 15.97 -7.90 9.74
N ILE A 155 16.23 -8.82 8.80
CA ILE A 155 17.60 -9.30 8.51
C ILE A 155 18.44 -8.18 7.91
N LEU A 156 17.89 -7.46 6.94
CA LEU A 156 18.61 -6.40 6.23
C LEU A 156 18.88 -5.16 7.11
N LYS A 157 18.18 -4.98 8.25
CA LYS A 157 18.31 -3.80 9.14
C LYS A 157 19.76 -3.52 9.52
N PHE A 158 20.58 -4.55 9.69
CA PHE A 158 21.97 -4.43 10.17
C PHE A 158 23.01 -4.36 9.04
N ILE A 159 22.59 -4.40 7.76
CA ILE A 159 23.50 -4.40 6.61
C ILE A 159 23.57 -3.00 6.00
N PRO A 160 24.73 -2.31 6.02
CA PRO A 160 24.84 -0.95 5.49
C PRO A 160 24.84 -0.90 3.95
N GLY A 161 24.81 0.32 3.40
CA GLY A 161 24.91 0.59 1.96
C GLY A 161 23.66 0.18 1.18
N LYS A 162 23.83 -0.27 -0.07
CA LYS A 162 22.74 -0.62 -1.02
C LYS A 162 21.69 -1.58 -0.46
N ALA A 163 22.04 -2.38 0.55
CA ALA A 163 21.11 -3.28 1.20
C ALA A 163 20.00 -2.55 1.98
N GLN A 164 20.23 -1.29 2.39
CA GLN A 164 19.21 -0.46 3.06
C GLN A 164 18.14 0.05 2.10
N ASP A 165 18.46 0.31 0.84
CA ASP A 165 17.44 0.66 -0.17
C ASP A 165 16.65 -0.58 -0.60
N LEU A 166 17.30 -1.75 -0.68
CA LEU A 166 16.59 -3.01 -0.85
C LEU A 166 15.68 -3.32 0.34
N ARG A 167 16.13 -3.02 1.57
CA ARG A 167 15.30 -3.11 2.77
C ARG A 167 14.13 -2.14 2.70
N ALA A 168 14.36 -0.91 2.28
CA ALA A 168 13.33 0.10 2.12
C ALA A 168 12.27 -0.36 1.12
N TRP A 169 12.66 -0.91 -0.03
CA TRP A 169 11.75 -1.51 -1.00
C TRP A 169 10.83 -2.58 -0.38
N PHE A 170 11.40 -3.50 0.42
CA PHE A 170 10.61 -4.50 1.14
C PHE A 170 9.73 -3.90 2.25
N LEU A 171 10.16 -2.83 2.93
CA LEU A 171 9.34 -2.14 3.94
C LEU A 171 8.15 -1.45 3.28
N THR A 172 8.36 -0.74 2.17
CA THR A 172 7.28 -0.13 1.38
C THR A 172 6.25 -1.18 0.95
N MET A 173 6.71 -2.37 0.56
CA MET A 173 5.81 -3.50 0.26
C MET A 173 5.02 -3.98 1.49
N GLN A 174 5.63 -3.99 2.68
CA GLN A 174 4.93 -4.36 3.92
C GLN A 174 3.88 -3.33 4.33
N TYR A 175 4.19 -2.03 4.23
CA TYR A 175 3.19 -0.99 4.48
C TYR A 175 2.01 -1.15 3.52
N TRP A 176 2.28 -1.31 2.22
CA TRP A 176 1.23 -1.48 1.21
C TRP A 176 0.33 -2.68 1.50
N LEU A 177 0.91 -3.85 1.77
CA LEU A 177 0.16 -5.07 2.10
C LEU A 177 -0.63 -4.96 3.42
N GLY A 178 -0.16 -4.10 4.31
CA GLY A 178 -0.88 -3.74 5.53
C GLY A 178 -2.10 -2.86 5.26
N GLY A 179 -2.15 -2.12 4.15
CA GLY A 179 -3.35 -1.54 3.52
C GLY A 179 -4.20 -0.59 4.35
N SER A 180 -3.74 -0.17 5.54
CA SER A 180 -4.46 0.75 6.42
C SER A 180 -3.99 2.18 6.28
N ASP A 181 -4.83 3.13 6.68
CA ASP A 181 -4.49 4.56 6.75
C ASP A 181 -3.15 4.77 7.48
N ASP A 182 -2.98 4.17 8.66
CA ASP A 182 -1.74 4.22 9.44
C ASP A 182 -0.53 3.71 8.63
N ASN A 183 -0.70 2.60 7.89
CA ASN A 183 0.38 2.05 7.09
C ASN A 183 0.71 2.94 5.89
N ILE A 184 -0.29 3.57 5.24
CA ILE A 184 -0.06 4.50 4.13
C ILE A 184 0.61 5.78 4.63
N GLU A 185 0.20 6.33 5.78
CA GLU A 185 0.86 7.46 6.43
C GLU A 185 2.33 7.18 6.68
N GLU A 186 2.63 6.08 7.37
CA GLU A 186 3.99 5.75 7.73
C GLU A 186 4.82 5.32 6.51
N MET A 187 4.20 4.78 5.45
CA MET A 187 4.85 4.55 4.16
C MET A 187 5.31 5.85 3.52
N LEU A 188 4.42 6.86 3.46
CA LEU A 188 4.73 8.16 2.87
C LEU A 188 5.80 8.87 3.70
N ARG A 189 5.66 8.95 5.02
CA ARG A 189 6.68 9.48 5.93
C ARG A 189 8.03 8.78 5.72
N PHE A 190 8.02 7.45 5.58
CA PHE A 190 9.24 6.66 5.35
C PHE A 190 9.91 6.96 4.01
N LEU A 191 9.14 7.04 2.93
CA LEU A 191 9.64 7.33 1.58
C LEU A 191 10.15 8.76 1.47
N LEU A 192 9.35 9.74 1.90
CA LEU A 192 9.71 11.16 1.90
C LEU A 192 10.99 11.39 2.71
N GLY A 193 11.06 10.80 3.91
CA GLY A 193 12.23 10.95 4.77
C GLY A 193 13.53 10.32 4.25
N ARG A 194 13.45 9.44 3.25
CA ARG A 194 14.62 8.80 2.65
C ARG A 194 15.00 9.36 1.29
N TYR A 195 14.00 9.73 0.50
CA TYR A 195 14.20 9.95 -0.92
C TYR A 195 13.78 11.34 -1.37
N ALA A 196 13.06 12.15 -0.58
CA ALA A 196 12.72 13.50 -1.00
C ALA A 196 13.92 14.43 -1.01
N THR A 197 14.57 14.57 -2.16
CA THR A 197 15.80 15.35 -2.29
C THR A 197 15.49 16.85 -2.37
N GLY A 198 16.37 17.68 -1.79
CA GLY A 198 16.23 19.14 -1.84
C GLY A 198 15.12 19.73 -0.97
N GLN A 199 14.37 18.91 -0.22
CA GLN A 199 13.35 19.38 0.72
C GLN A 199 13.95 19.70 2.09
N SER A 200 13.42 20.74 2.74
CA SER A 200 13.87 21.23 4.05
C SER A 200 12.91 20.87 5.18
N TRP A 201 12.20 19.75 5.05
CA TRP A 201 11.25 19.27 6.04
C TRP A 201 11.95 18.70 7.27
N ASP A 202 11.34 18.88 8.44
CA ASP A 202 11.77 18.19 9.67
C ASP A 202 11.25 16.75 9.64
N VAL A 203 12.00 15.90 8.94
CA VAL A 203 11.61 14.51 8.66
C VAL A 203 11.43 13.74 9.97
N GLN A 204 10.19 13.40 10.27
CA GLN A 204 9.85 12.52 11.38
C GLN A 204 10.22 11.07 11.06
N ILE A 205 10.66 10.34 12.08
CA ILE A 205 10.98 8.91 11.93
C ILE A 205 9.67 8.14 11.75
N ALA A 206 9.48 7.54 10.57
CA ALA A 206 8.35 6.69 10.30
C ALA A 206 8.28 5.49 11.27
N LYS A 207 7.07 5.20 11.77
CA LYS A 207 6.79 4.00 12.57
C LYS A 207 6.84 2.75 11.70
N ALA A 208 7.12 1.60 12.31
CA ALA A 208 7.18 0.33 11.57
C ALA A 208 5.78 -0.07 11.04
N PRO A 209 5.71 -0.83 9.92
CA PRO A 209 4.44 -1.32 9.39
C PRO A 209 3.67 -2.13 10.44
N ILE A 210 2.37 -1.85 10.56
CA ILE A 210 1.44 -2.58 11.42
C ILE A 210 0.96 -3.83 10.68
N ASP A 211 1.10 -4.99 11.33
CA ASP A 211 0.60 -6.28 10.83
C ASP A 211 -0.82 -6.50 11.36
N TYR A 212 -1.80 -6.50 10.44
CA TYR A 212 -3.20 -6.79 10.74
C TYR A 212 -3.49 -8.26 10.51
N PRO A 213 -4.39 -8.87 11.31
CA PRO A 213 -4.71 -10.28 11.17
C PRO A 213 -5.16 -10.62 9.74
N ASP A 214 -4.77 -11.79 9.26
CA ASP A 214 -5.17 -12.28 7.94
C ASP A 214 -6.63 -12.74 7.94
N VAL A 215 -7.17 -13.13 9.09
CA VAL A 215 -8.58 -13.50 9.30
C VAL A 215 -9.06 -12.84 10.58
N GLY A 216 -10.23 -12.21 10.54
CA GLY A 216 -10.75 -11.50 11.70
C GLY A 216 -12.20 -11.13 11.56
N LEU A 217 -12.68 -10.48 12.60
CA LEU A 217 -14.02 -9.95 12.73
C LEU A 217 -13.96 -8.43 12.78
N TYR A 218 -15.02 -7.79 12.29
CA TYR A 218 -15.16 -6.35 12.25
C TYR A 218 -16.41 -5.89 12.98
N HIS A 219 -16.32 -4.74 13.66
CA HIS A 219 -17.50 -4.00 14.11
C HIS A 219 -17.19 -2.51 14.32
N PRO A 220 -18.07 -1.57 13.91
CA PRO A 220 -17.83 -0.13 14.06
C PRO A 220 -17.71 0.34 15.53
N ASP A 221 -18.31 -0.38 16.49
CA ASP A 221 -18.26 -0.02 17.92
C ASP A 221 -17.01 -0.52 18.67
N LEU A 222 -16.21 -1.39 18.05
CA LEU A 222 -14.96 -1.82 18.66
C LEU A 222 -13.94 -0.68 18.60
N LYS A 223 -13.19 -0.45 19.69
CA LYS A 223 -12.17 0.60 19.75
C LYS A 223 -11.15 0.52 18.61
N GLY A 224 -10.72 -0.70 18.27
CA GLY A 224 -9.82 -0.97 17.14
C GLY A 224 -10.53 -1.44 15.87
N ARG A 225 -11.88 -1.47 15.88
CA ARG A 225 -12.77 -2.00 14.84
C ARG A 225 -12.61 -3.48 14.44
N ILE A 226 -11.44 -4.07 14.71
CA ILE A 226 -11.06 -5.43 14.37
C ILE A 226 -10.82 -6.24 15.64
N THR A 227 -11.28 -7.49 15.65
CA THR A 227 -10.96 -8.48 16.69
C THR A 227 -10.79 -9.86 16.06
N THR A 228 -10.12 -10.78 16.75
CA THR A 228 -10.13 -12.22 16.41
C THR A 228 -11.00 -13.04 17.37
N ASN A 229 -11.67 -12.38 18.32
CA ASN A 229 -12.53 -13.01 19.31
C ASN A 229 -14.00 -12.63 19.07
N ILE A 230 -14.83 -13.64 18.82
CA ILE A 230 -16.26 -13.46 18.55
C ILE A 230 -17.05 -12.88 19.72
N ASP A 231 -16.56 -13.06 20.95
CA ASP A 231 -17.23 -12.57 22.15
C ASP A 231 -17.06 -11.06 22.37
N ASP A 232 -16.12 -10.43 21.65
CA ASP A 232 -15.96 -8.98 21.69
C ASP A 232 -17.04 -8.27 20.84
N LEU A 233 -17.71 -8.97 19.92
CA LEU A 233 -18.73 -8.40 19.05
C LEU A 233 -20.00 -8.04 19.85
N PRO A 234 -20.59 -6.86 19.61
CA PRO A 234 -21.93 -6.54 20.09
C PRO A 234 -22.93 -7.61 19.65
N LYS A 235 -23.84 -7.97 20.57
CA LYS A 235 -24.92 -8.92 20.27
C LYS A 235 -26.19 -8.53 21.02
N PRO A 236 -27.37 -8.68 20.38
CA PRO A 236 -28.64 -8.57 21.08
C PRO A 236 -28.75 -9.58 22.23
N ALA A 237 -29.41 -9.22 23.33
CA ALA A 237 -29.60 -10.13 24.48
C ALA A 237 -30.40 -11.40 24.11
N LYS A 238 -31.35 -11.27 23.17
CA LYS A 238 -32.15 -12.37 22.62
C LYS A 238 -32.21 -12.22 21.10
N PRO A 239 -31.20 -12.71 20.35
CA PRO A 239 -31.15 -12.52 18.91
C PRO A 239 -32.25 -13.33 18.21
N VAL A 240 -32.96 -12.72 17.26
CA VAL A 240 -34.01 -13.40 16.48
C VAL A 240 -33.44 -14.28 15.36
N ALA A 241 -32.21 -13.99 14.93
CA ALA A 241 -31.42 -14.74 13.97
C ALA A 241 -29.93 -14.42 14.12
N THR A 242 -29.07 -15.19 13.47
CA THR A 242 -27.64 -14.89 13.31
C THR A 242 -27.28 -14.87 11.82
N VAL A 243 -26.55 -13.85 11.39
CA VAL A 243 -26.10 -13.67 10.00
C VAL A 243 -24.59 -13.48 9.98
N GLY A 244 -23.88 -14.33 9.22
CA GLY A 244 -22.49 -14.08 8.86
C GLY A 244 -22.43 -13.11 7.67
N LEU A 245 -21.60 -12.08 7.79
CA LEU A 245 -21.35 -11.10 6.72
C LEU A 245 -19.90 -11.21 6.30
N LEU A 246 -19.65 -11.72 5.09
CA LEU A 246 -18.31 -11.79 4.53
C LEU A 246 -17.92 -10.43 3.95
N MET A 247 -16.80 -9.89 4.39
CA MET A 247 -16.26 -8.58 4.01
C MET A 247 -14.90 -8.73 3.34
N MET A 248 -14.56 -7.76 2.49
CA MET A 248 -13.20 -7.67 1.95
C MET A 248 -12.28 -6.99 2.97
N ARG A 249 -11.16 -7.65 3.31
CA ARG A 249 -10.15 -7.12 4.24
C ARG A 249 -9.61 -5.76 3.79
N SER A 250 -9.44 -5.53 2.48
CA SER A 250 -8.91 -4.28 1.93
C SER A 250 -9.74 -3.06 2.37
N TYR A 251 -11.06 -3.14 2.25
CA TYR A 251 -11.98 -2.07 2.65
C TYR A 251 -11.99 -1.83 4.16
N VAL A 252 -11.93 -2.92 4.96
CA VAL A 252 -11.84 -2.83 6.43
C VAL A 252 -10.58 -2.05 6.85
N LEU A 253 -9.43 -2.35 6.23
CA LEU A 253 -8.17 -1.70 6.59
C LEU A 253 -8.09 -0.27 6.05
N ALA A 254 -8.59 -0.02 4.83
CA ALA A 254 -8.68 1.30 4.22
C ALA A 254 -9.74 2.20 4.88
N SER A 255 -10.38 1.76 5.96
CA SER A 255 -11.50 2.44 6.65
C SER A 255 -12.68 2.81 5.74
N ASP A 256 -12.76 2.24 4.53
CA ASP A 256 -13.86 2.42 3.59
C ASP A 256 -14.98 1.42 3.92
N THR A 257 -15.61 1.65 5.07
CA THR A 257 -16.50 0.69 5.73
C THR A 257 -17.92 1.21 5.89
N ALA A 258 -18.23 2.43 5.45
CA ALA A 258 -19.53 3.07 5.68
C ALA A 258 -20.71 2.23 5.15
N HIS A 259 -20.54 1.57 4.01
CA HIS A 259 -21.53 0.68 3.44
C HIS A 259 -21.71 -0.61 4.26
N TYR A 260 -20.62 -1.17 4.79
CA TYR A 260 -20.70 -2.31 5.71
C TYR A 260 -21.34 -1.93 7.04
N ASP A 261 -20.98 -0.77 7.60
CA ASP A 261 -21.56 -0.24 8.83
C ASP A 261 -23.08 -0.13 8.68
N ALA A 262 -23.58 0.42 7.57
CA ALA A 262 -25.01 0.51 7.29
C ALA A 262 -25.71 -0.86 7.28
N VAL A 263 -25.10 -1.89 6.68
CA VAL A 263 -25.64 -3.26 6.65
C VAL A 263 -25.65 -3.85 8.06
N ILE A 264 -24.56 -3.72 8.81
CA ILE A 264 -24.43 -4.22 10.19
C ILE A 264 -25.53 -3.59 11.04
N ARG A 265 -25.65 -2.25 11.04
CA ARG A 265 -26.67 -1.54 11.81
C ARG A 265 -28.10 -1.94 11.45
N SER A 266 -28.38 -2.17 10.17
CA SER A 266 -29.70 -2.61 9.71
C SER A 266 -30.08 -3.99 10.25
N LEU A 267 -29.10 -4.91 10.35
CA LEU A 267 -29.29 -6.22 10.96
C LEU A 267 -29.50 -6.10 12.48
N GLU A 268 -28.64 -5.33 13.15
CA GLU A 268 -28.73 -5.11 14.60
C GLU A 268 -30.07 -4.48 15.02
N ALA A 269 -30.55 -3.48 14.27
CA ALA A 269 -31.84 -2.83 14.52
C ALA A 269 -33.04 -3.78 14.42
N LYS A 270 -32.90 -4.88 13.67
CA LYS A 270 -33.90 -5.96 13.55
C LYS A 270 -33.72 -7.05 14.62
N GLY A 271 -32.82 -6.85 15.58
CA GLY A 271 -32.50 -7.84 16.61
C GLY A 271 -31.71 -9.04 16.08
N VAL A 272 -31.08 -8.92 14.91
CA VAL A 272 -30.23 -9.98 14.35
C VAL A 272 -28.81 -9.84 14.89
N ARG A 273 -28.21 -10.95 15.32
CA ARG A 273 -26.78 -10.99 15.62
C ARG A 273 -25.99 -11.04 14.31
N CYS A 274 -25.27 -9.96 13.99
CA CYS A 274 -24.38 -9.94 12.84
C CYS A 274 -22.98 -10.44 13.24
N LEU A 275 -22.35 -11.24 12.39
CA LEU A 275 -20.96 -11.70 12.51
C LEU A 275 -20.19 -11.23 11.27
N PRO A 276 -19.69 -9.98 11.25
CA PRO A 276 -18.94 -9.45 10.12
C PRO A 276 -17.52 -10.01 10.17
N ALA A 277 -17.15 -10.82 9.18
CA ALA A 277 -15.88 -11.53 9.13
C ALA A 277 -15.16 -11.21 7.82
N PHE A 278 -13.84 -11.19 7.85
CA PHE A 278 -12.99 -11.01 6.68
C PHE A 278 -11.87 -12.04 6.67
N ALA A 279 -11.38 -12.34 5.47
CA ALA A 279 -10.15 -13.08 5.23
C ALA A 279 -9.28 -12.33 4.22
N GLY A 280 -7.98 -12.58 4.27
CA GLY A 280 -7.00 -12.02 3.34
C GLY A 280 -7.03 -12.72 1.99
N GLY A 281 -6.82 -11.96 0.92
CA GLY A 281 -6.84 -12.48 -0.45
C GLY A 281 -8.24 -12.76 -0.97
N LEU A 282 -8.36 -13.73 -1.88
CA LEU A 282 -9.63 -14.09 -2.54
C LEU A 282 -10.30 -15.33 -1.93
N ASP A 283 -9.67 -15.99 -0.95
CA ASP A 283 -10.23 -17.16 -0.27
C ASP A 283 -10.94 -16.75 1.01
N GLY A 284 -12.26 -16.61 0.93
CA GLY A 284 -13.11 -16.24 2.07
C GLY A 284 -13.43 -17.38 3.05
N ARG A 285 -13.09 -18.64 2.73
CA ARG A 285 -13.44 -19.81 3.56
C ARG A 285 -12.87 -19.79 5.00
N PRO A 286 -11.71 -19.18 5.28
CA PRO A 286 -11.20 -19.11 6.65
C PRO A 286 -12.03 -18.22 7.59
N ALA A 287 -12.82 -17.28 7.06
CA ALA A 287 -13.68 -16.37 7.81
C ALA A 287 -14.99 -17.05 8.21
#